data_AF-A0A820IHA0-F1
#
_entry.id   AF-A0A820IHA0-F1
#
_cell.length_a   1.000
_cell.length_b   1.000
_cell.length_c   1.000
_cell.angle_alpha   90.00
_cell.angle_beta   90.00
_cell.angle_gamma   90.00
#
_symmetry.space_group_name_H-M   'P 1'
#
loop_
_entity.id
_entity.type
_entity.pdbx_description
1 polymer ?
#
loop_
_entity_poly.entity_id
_entity_poly.type
_entity_poly.pdbx_seq_one_letter_code
_entity_poly.pdbx_strand_id
1 'polypeptide(L)' 'KLSRDELFQYLISWIEGNFTNRLSFSDLTIKPLQRLTRYKLLLEAIQKKTHDTQQKNDLHEMVKDK' A
#
# COMPACT_ATOMS: atom_id res chain seq x y z
N LYS A 1 15.47 31.72 17.32
CA LYS A 1 14.07 31.36 16.99
C LYS A 1 14.16 30.48 15.75
N LEU A 2 13.73 29.23 15.81
CA LEU A 2 13.82 28.32 14.66
C LEU A 2 12.96 28.84 13.50
N SER A 3 13.46 28.69 12.28
CA SER A 3 12.72 28.95 11.06
C SER A 3 11.59 27.93 10.89
N ARG A 4 10.62 28.26 10.03
CA ARG A 4 9.50 27.35 9.72
C ARG A 4 10.00 26.01 9.15
N ASP A 5 11.04 26.05 8.34
CA ASP A 5 11.57 24.85 7.68
C ASP A 5 12.25 23.93 8.70
N GLU A 6 12.98 24.48 9.68
CA GLU A 6 13.59 23.70 10.75
C GLU A 6 12.54 23.06 11.68
N LEU A 7 11.46 23.79 11.99
CA LEU A 7 10.34 23.24 12.77
C LEU A 7 9.63 22.10 12.02
N PHE A 8 9.47 22.25 10.70
CA PHE A 8 8.89 21.21 9.87
C PHE A 8 9.79 19.95 9.83
N GLN A 9 11.10 20.12 9.64
CA GLN A 9 12.04 18.99 9.68
C GLN A 9 12.05 18.25 11.02
N TYR A 10 11.99 19.00 12.13
CA TYR A 10 11.88 18.41 13.47
C TYR A 10 10.59 17.60 13.62
N LEU A 11 9.45 18.15 13.18
CA LEU A 11 8.16 17.47 13.23
C LEU A 11 8.18 16.16 12.43
N ILE A 12 8.71 16.18 11.20
CA ILE A 12 8.80 14.98 10.36
C ILE A 12 9.68 13.93 11.02
N SER A 13 10.85 14.32 11.53
CA SER A 13 11.77 13.41 12.23
C SER A 13 11.14 12.79 13.48
N TRP A 14 10.38 13.58 14.24
CA TRP A 14 9.65 13.09 15.41
C TRP A 14 8.54 12.11 15.03
N ILE A 15 7.79 12.38 13.96
CA ILE A 15 6.76 11.46 13.46
C ILE A 15 7.38 10.14 13.00
N GLU A 16 8.47 10.19 12.23
CA GLU A 16 9.17 9.01 11.73
C GLU A 16 9.75 8.14 12.85
N GLY A 17 10.21 8.75 13.94
CA GLY A 17 10.73 8.04 15.11
C GLY A 17 9.65 7.30 15.92
N ASN A 18 8.40 7.78 15.92
CA ASN A 18 7.37 7.31 16.86
C ASN A 18 6.19 6.58 16.20
N PHE A 19 5.82 6.91 14.96
CA PHE A 19 4.54 6.48 14.38
C PHE A 19 4.66 5.66 13.10
N THR A 20 5.79 5.70 12.39
CA THR A 20 5.84 5.21 11.01
C THR A 20 6.36 3.77 10.85
N ASN A 21 6.49 2.99 11.94
CA ASN A 21 7.12 1.66 11.89
C ASN A 21 8.48 1.68 11.16
N ARG A 22 9.31 2.70 11.43
CA ARG A 22 10.62 2.95 10.80
C ARG A 22 10.59 3.25 9.30
N LEU A 23 9.45 3.67 8.77
CA LEU A 23 9.33 4.07 7.38
C LEU A 23 9.50 5.59 7.24
N SER A 24 10.16 6.01 6.17
CA SER A 24 10.21 7.43 5.85
C SER A 24 8.84 7.93 5.40
N PHE A 25 8.61 9.23 5.50
CA PHE A 25 7.42 9.87 4.99
C PHE A 25 7.22 9.59 3.49
N SER A 26 8.31 9.57 2.72
CA SER A 26 8.31 9.20 1.30
C SER A 26 7.79 7.76 1.08
N ASP A 27 8.24 6.80 1.90
CA ASP A 27 7.76 5.41 1.80
C ASP A 27 6.26 5.30 2.09
N LEU A 28 5.75 6.10 3.03
CA LEU A 28 4.32 6.15 3.34
C LEU A 28 3.49 6.67 2.17
N THR A 29 4.00 7.65 1.41
CA THR A 29 3.28 8.17 0.22
C THR A 29 3.15 7.14 -0.90
N ILE A 30 4.10 6.20 -0.99
CA ILE A 30 4.11 5.17 -2.05
C ILE A 30 3.25 3.94 -1.66
N LYS A 31 2.92 3.76 -0.38
CA LYS A 31 2.11 2.62 0.11
C LYS A 31 0.75 2.44 -0.59
N PRO A 32 -0.07 3.47 -0.83
CA PRO A 32 -1.35 3.29 -1.51
C PRO A 32 -1.16 2.70 -2.91
N LEU A 33 -0.17 3.18 -3.66
CA LEU A 33 0.16 2.67 -4.98
C LEU A 33 0.68 1.22 -4.93
N GLN A 34 1.55 0.90 -3.97
CA GLN A 34 1.98 -0.49 -3.74
C GLN A 34 0.83 -1.41 -3.33
N ARG A 35 -0.18 -0.89 -2.62
CA ARG A 35 -1.32 -1.70 -2.16
C ARG A 35 -2.19 -2.13 -3.34
N LEU A 36 -2.41 -1.24 -4.31
CA LEU A 36 -3.11 -1.55 -5.56
C LEU A 36 -2.46 -2.73 -6.30
N THR A 37 -1.14 -2.70 -6.51
CA THR A 37 -0.44 -3.77 -7.24
C THR A 37 -0.46 -5.10 -6.47
N ARG A 38 -0.43 -5.07 -5.14
CA ARG A 38 -0.53 -6.28 -4.30
C ARG A 38 -1.90 -6.94 -4.38
N TYR A 39 -2.99 -6.19 -4.50
CA TYR A 39 -4.33 -6.77 -4.61
C TYR A 39 -4.47 -7.65 -5.85
N LYS A 40 -3.91 -7.23 -6.98
CA LYS A 40 -3.88 -8.06 -8.19
C LYS A 40 -3.20 -9.41 -7.96
N LEU A 41 -2.00 -9.39 -7.37
CA LEU A 41 -1.25 -10.61 -7.06
C LEU A 41 -2.00 -11.52 -6.08
N LEU A 42 -2.67 -10.94 -5.09
CA LEU A 42 -3.47 -11.67 -4.11
C LEU A 42 -4.68 -12.34 -4.77
N LEU A 43 -5.39 -11.61 -5.63
CA LEU A 43 -6.55 -12.11 -6.38
C LEU A 43 -6.14 -13.27 -7.30
N GLU A 44 -5.04 -13.15 -8.02
CA GLU A 44 -4.48 -14.23 -8.85
C GLU A 44 -4.13 -15.47 -8.01
N ALA A 45 -3.55 -15.27 -6.82
CA ALA A 45 -3.21 -16.38 -5.92
C ALA A 45 -4.47 -17.07 -5.35
N ILE A 46 -5.52 -16.31 -5.04
CA ILE A 46 -6.81 -16.85 -4.59
C ILE A 46 -7.47 -17.62 -5.74
N GLN A 47 -7.54 -17.05 -6.94
CA GLN A 47 -8.12 -17.69 -8.13
C GLN A 47 -7.47 -19.05 -8.44
N LYS A 48 -6.15 -19.18 -8.24
CA LYS A 48 -5.42 -20.46 -8.40
C LYS A 48 -5.83 -21.52 -7.38
N LYS A 49 -6.26 -21.12 -6.19
CA LYS A 49 -6.67 -22.00 -5.08
C LYS A 49 -8.18 -22.25 -5.03
N THR A 50 -8.98 -21.50 -5.79
CA THR A 50 -10.43 -21.68 -5.87
C THR A 50 -10.78 -22.81 -6.82
N HIS A 51 -11.53 -23.81 -6.32
CA HIS A 51 -12.00 -24.97 -7.09
C HIS A 51 -13.40 -24.78 -7.67
N ASP A 52 -14.19 -23.85 -7.14
CA ASP A 52 -15.51 -23.52 -7.65
C ASP A 52 -15.42 -22.70 -8.95
N THR A 53 -16.11 -23.17 -9.99
CA THR A 53 -16.02 -22.59 -11.34
C THR A 53 -16.65 -21.20 -11.42
N GLN A 54 -17.74 -20.95 -10.67
CA GLN A 54 -18.41 -19.64 -10.68
C GLN A 54 -17.53 -18.58 -10.02
N GLN A 55 -17.04 -18.86 -8.81
CA GLN A 55 -16.15 -17.95 -8.09
C GLN A 55 -14.85 -17.70 -8.85
N LYS A 56 -14.32 -18.70 -9.57
CA LYS A 56 -13.11 -18.55 -10.37
C LYS A 56 -13.30 -17.60 -11.56
N ASN A 57 -14.49 -17.61 -12.17
CA ASN A 57 -14.86 -16.69 -13.25
C ASN A 57 -15.06 -15.28 -12.70
N ASP A 58 -15.74 -15.12 -11.56
CA ASP A 58 -15.93 -13.80 -10.93
C ASP A 58 -14.57 -13.16 -10.58
N LEU A 59 -13.64 -13.94 -10.00
CA LEU A 59 -12.27 -13.51 -9.72
C LEU A 59 -11.46 -13.20 -10.99
N HIS A 60 -11.74 -13.89 -12.10
CA HIS A 60 -11.07 -13.64 -13.38
C HIS A 60 -11.43 -12.27 -13.94
N GLU A 61 -12.70 -11.92 -13.88
CA GLU A 61 -13.18 -10.61 -14.34
C GLU A 61 -12.63 -9.48 -13.45
N MET A 62 -12.57 -9.68 -12.13
CA MET A 62 -11.96 -8.71 -11.19
C MET A 62 -10.46 -8.48 -11.43
N VAL A 63 -9.73 -9.47 -11.96
CA VAL A 63 -8.29 -9.34 -12.28
C VAL A 63 -8.07 -8.69 -13.65
N LYS A 64 -9.05 -8.81 -14.55
CA LYS A 64 -8.99 -8.35 -15.93
C LYS A 64 -9.33 -6.88 -16.15
N ASP A 65 -9.85 -6.19 -15.14
CA ASP A 65 -10.22 -4.78 -15.26
C ASP A 65 -9.08 -3.96 -15.88
N LYS A 66 -9.38 -3.46 -17.09
CA LYS A 66 -8.59 -2.53 -17.90
C LYS A 66 -9.03 -1.11 -17.62
#